data_AF-A0A7C2UW35-F1
#
_entry.id   AF-A0A7C2UW35-F1
#
_cell.length_a   1.000
_cell.length_b   1.000
_cell.length_c   1.000
_cell.angle_alpha   90.00
_cell.angle_beta   90.00
_cell.angle_gamma   90.00
#
_symmetry.space_group_name_H-M   'P 1'
#
loop_
_entity.id
_entity.type
_entity.pdbx_description
1 polymer ?
#
loop_
_entity_poly.entity_id
_entity_poly.type
_entity_poly.pdbx_seq_one_letter_code
_entity_poly.pdbx_strand_id
1 'polypeptide(L)'
;MFIIPQLPIVYLVGGIHNYISDVFFYLKWFTEPRPPGPVASNPLDWLIGIDSFVNNVTPPLYAMGLPGAYLVALAYSVMLIEPHVKGRLFNEVNINELSIPVTLLTIWLGFWLIYFLGDTTLYSYYTMQFAALVPLTLVLAMSRAKPKAKIWIILGAIAGVVYGISVQWRILHSLIISIA
;
A
#
# COMPACT_ATOMS: atom_id res chain seq x y z
N MET A 1 -2.87 -6.45 24.14
CA MET A 1 -4.30 -6.22 23.81
C MET A 1 -4.52 -6.33 22.29
N PHE A 2 -4.05 -7.41 21.64
CA PHE A 2 -4.15 -7.62 20.19
C PHE A 2 -5.04 -8.83 19.81
N ILE A 3 -5.48 -9.62 20.79
CA ILE A 3 -6.23 -10.87 20.54
C ILE A 3 -7.73 -10.60 20.43
N ILE A 4 -8.29 -9.65 21.19
CA ILE A 4 -9.73 -9.38 21.23
C ILE A 4 -10.29 -9.02 19.84
N PRO A 5 -9.65 -8.15 19.04
CA PRO A 5 -10.12 -7.86 17.67
C PRO A 5 -9.97 -9.05 16.71
N GLN A 6 -9.09 -10.01 17.02
CA GLN A 6 -8.80 -11.18 16.19
C GLN A 6 -9.75 -12.35 16.48
N LEU A 7 -10.54 -12.30 17.58
CA LEU A 7 -11.45 -13.38 17.98
C LEU A 7 -12.43 -13.84 16.88
N PRO A 8 -13.05 -12.95 16.08
CA PRO A 8 -13.89 -13.38 14.96
C PRO A 8 -13.12 -14.19 13.91
N ILE A 9 -11.88 -13.80 13.61
CA ILE A 9 -11.01 -14.51 12.66
C ILE A 9 -10.62 -15.87 13.24
N VAL A 10 -10.21 -15.90 14.51
CA VAL A 10 -9.88 -17.13 15.25
C VAL A 10 -11.04 -18.14 15.20
N TYR A 11 -12.28 -17.66 15.35
CA TYR A 11 -13.47 -18.51 15.22
C TYR A 11 -13.66 -19.01 13.78
N LEU A 12 -13.55 -18.13 12.78
CA LEU A 12 -13.74 -18.47 11.37
C LEU A 12 -12.74 -19.51 10.85
N VAL A 13 -11.49 -19.46 11.30
CA VAL A 13 -10.45 -20.44 10.92
C VAL A 13 -10.52 -21.74 11.74
N GLY A 14 -11.52 -21.89 12.62
CA GLY A 14 -11.75 -23.12 13.39
C GLY A 14 -10.95 -23.23 14.69
N GLY A 15 -10.45 -22.12 15.23
CA GLY A 15 -9.83 -22.06 16.56
C GLY A 15 -8.42 -21.47 16.57
N ILE A 16 -7.89 -21.25 17.78
CA ILE A 16 -6.61 -20.55 18.00
C ILE A 16 -5.41 -21.29 17.41
N HIS A 17 -5.44 -22.62 17.39
CA HIS A 17 -4.38 -23.43 16.80
C HIS A 17 -4.23 -23.15 15.29
N ASN A 18 -5.34 -23.16 14.55
CA ASN A 18 -5.36 -22.89 13.11
C ASN A 18 -4.98 -21.44 12.83
N TYR A 19 -5.47 -20.49 13.64
CA TYR A 19 -5.05 -19.09 13.53
C TYR A 19 -3.53 -18.92 13.66
N ILE A 20 -2.90 -19.54 14.67
CA ILE A 20 -1.45 -19.48 14.84
C ILE A 20 -0.73 -20.11 13.65
N SER A 21 -1.21 -21.27 13.18
CA SER A 21 -0.67 -21.94 11.99
C SER A 21 -0.75 -21.03 10.75
N ASP A 22 -1.88 -20.38 10.52
CA ASP A 22 -2.09 -19.46 9.41
C ASP A 22 -1.17 -18.25 9.53
N VAL A 23 -1.00 -17.68 10.73
CA VAL A 23 -0.04 -16.57 10.96
C VAL A 23 1.37 -16.99 10.55
N PHE A 24 1.85 -18.16 10.97
CA PHE A 24 3.17 -18.65 10.57
C PHE A 24 3.25 -18.97 9.07
N PHE A 25 2.19 -19.52 8.49
CA PHE A 25 2.11 -19.75 7.05
C PHE A 25 2.21 -18.44 6.27
N TYR A 26 1.48 -17.40 6.66
CA TYR A 26 1.55 -16.09 6.03
C TYR A 26 2.90 -15.41 6.25
N LEU A 27 3.49 -15.50 7.45
CA LEU A 27 4.85 -14.99 7.69
C LEU A 27 5.85 -15.65 6.73
N LYS A 28 5.81 -16.98 6.64
CA LYS A 28 6.63 -17.76 5.69
C LYS A 28 6.35 -17.35 4.24
N TRP A 29 5.09 -17.07 3.91
CA TRP A 29 4.68 -16.62 2.59
C TRP A 29 5.34 -15.29 2.19
N PHE A 30 5.51 -14.37 3.14
CA PHE A 30 6.12 -13.06 2.89
C PHE A 30 7.65 -13.05 2.96
N THR A 31 8.31 -14.01 3.60
CA THR A 31 9.75 -13.95 3.88
C THR A 31 10.61 -14.94 3.10
N GLU A 32 10.01 -15.78 2.26
CA GLU A 32 10.74 -16.82 1.52
C GLU A 32 10.54 -16.68 0.01
N PRO A 33 11.64 -16.75 -0.77
CA PRO A 33 11.57 -16.80 -2.22
C PRO A 33 10.66 -17.92 -2.71
N ARG A 34 9.85 -17.61 -3.71
CA ARG A 34 8.93 -18.55 -4.34
C ARG A 34 9.44 -19.03 -5.69
N PRO A 35 9.03 -20.22 -6.15
CA PRO A 35 9.23 -20.62 -7.53
C PRO A 35 8.70 -19.54 -8.48
N PRO A 36 9.25 -19.44 -9.71
CA PRO A 36 8.79 -18.48 -10.70
C PRO A 36 7.27 -18.60 -10.87
N GLY A 37 6.59 -17.46 -10.74
CA GLY A 37 5.14 -17.38 -10.83
C GLY A 37 4.76 -16.14 -11.65
N PRO A 38 3.81 -15.33 -11.16
CA PRO A 38 3.54 -14.05 -11.80
C PRO A 38 4.74 -13.10 -11.80
N VAL A 39 4.66 -12.04 -12.61
CA VAL A 39 5.72 -11.02 -12.72
C VAL A 39 6.04 -10.50 -11.31
N ALA A 40 7.30 -10.70 -10.89
CA ALA A 40 7.79 -10.17 -9.64
C ALA A 40 7.98 -8.66 -9.76
N SER A 41 7.66 -7.92 -8.70
CA SER A 41 7.86 -6.48 -8.62
C SER A 41 8.61 -6.14 -7.33
N ASN A 42 9.49 -5.15 -7.37
CA ASN A 42 10.08 -4.58 -6.16
C ASN A 42 9.08 -3.60 -5.49
N PRO A 43 9.32 -3.17 -4.23
CA PRO A 43 8.39 -2.29 -3.52
C PRO A 43 8.23 -0.88 -4.12
N LEU A 44 9.13 -0.44 -5.00
CA LEU A 44 9.01 0.83 -5.74
C LEU A 44 8.04 0.67 -6.91
N ASP A 45 8.09 -0.46 -7.61
CA ASP A 45 7.29 -0.74 -8.81
C ASP A 45 5.79 -0.57 -8.53
N TRP A 46 5.39 -0.95 -7.33
CA TRP A 46 4.04 -0.78 -6.78
C TRP A 46 3.56 0.67 -6.72
N LEU A 47 4.48 1.62 -6.52
CA LEU A 47 4.17 3.04 -6.37
C LEU A 47 3.99 3.74 -7.71
N ILE A 48 4.61 3.21 -8.76
CA ILE A 48 4.59 3.77 -10.12
C ILE A 48 3.77 2.92 -11.09
N GLY A 49 3.31 1.74 -10.66
CA GLY A 49 2.37 0.90 -11.40
C GLY A 49 3.03 0.12 -12.53
N ILE A 50 4.26 -0.35 -12.32
CA ILE A 50 4.95 -1.28 -13.22
C ILE A 50 4.95 -2.69 -12.63
N ASP A 51 5.19 -3.69 -13.50
CA ASP A 51 5.27 -5.10 -13.13
C ASP A 51 4.07 -5.60 -12.31
N SER A 52 2.87 -5.15 -12.71
CA SER A 52 1.62 -5.51 -12.06
C SER A 52 1.22 -6.96 -12.34
N PHE A 53 0.78 -7.65 -11.28
CA PHE A 53 0.28 -9.01 -11.37
C PHE A 53 -0.98 -9.09 -12.27
N VAL A 54 -0.98 -10.00 -13.24
CA VAL A 54 -2.15 -10.33 -14.08
C VAL A 54 -2.86 -11.55 -13.50
N ASN A 55 -4.14 -11.41 -13.15
CA ASN A 55 -4.97 -12.56 -12.84
C ASN A 55 -5.23 -13.38 -14.12
N ASN A 56 -5.13 -14.70 -14.00
CA ASN A 56 -5.45 -15.68 -15.06
C ASN A 56 -6.97 -15.79 -15.32
N VAL A 57 -7.63 -14.66 -15.54
CA VAL A 57 -9.04 -14.56 -15.96
C VAL A 57 -9.08 -13.95 -17.37
N THR A 58 -10.08 -14.32 -18.17
CA THR A 58 -10.29 -13.74 -19.51
C THR A 58 -11.54 -12.86 -19.48
N PRO A 59 -11.43 -11.53 -19.68
CA PRO A 59 -10.22 -10.78 -20.02
C PRO A 59 -9.25 -10.60 -18.82
N PRO A 60 -7.93 -10.42 -19.08
CA PRO A 60 -6.92 -10.28 -18.02
C PRO A 60 -7.26 -9.13 -17.07
N LEU A 61 -7.33 -9.42 -15.76
CA LEU A 61 -7.50 -8.40 -14.73
C LEU A 61 -6.17 -8.15 -14.02
N TYR A 62 -5.65 -6.94 -14.13
CA TYR A 62 -4.41 -6.55 -13.44
C TYR A 62 -4.70 -6.24 -11.97
N ALA A 63 -4.09 -7.00 -11.07
CA ALA A 63 -4.07 -6.73 -9.65
C ALA A 63 -2.98 -5.68 -9.37
N MET A 64 -3.38 -4.42 -9.37
CA MET A 64 -2.52 -3.30 -9.01
C MET A 64 -3.22 -2.37 -8.03
N GLY A 65 -2.45 -1.71 -7.17
CA GLY A 65 -2.95 -0.62 -6.34
C GLY A 65 -3.34 0.62 -7.16
N LEU A 66 -3.44 1.76 -6.47
CA LEU A 66 -3.55 3.07 -7.14
C LEU A 66 -2.17 3.73 -7.14
N PRO A 67 -1.33 3.47 -8.18
CA PRO A 67 0.01 4.05 -8.24
C PRO A 67 -0.10 5.59 -8.28
N GLY A 68 0.95 6.29 -7.86
CA GLY A 68 0.91 7.74 -7.64
C GLY A 68 0.19 8.13 -6.35
N ALA A 69 -1.03 7.63 -6.08
CA ALA A 69 -1.69 7.87 -4.80
C ALA A 69 -0.92 7.22 -3.63
N TYR A 70 -0.36 6.02 -3.86
CA TYR A 70 0.49 5.35 -2.88
C TYR A 70 1.79 6.11 -2.65
N LEU A 71 2.41 6.60 -3.74
CA LEU A 71 3.61 7.42 -3.68
C LEU A 71 3.38 8.70 -2.86
N VAL A 72 2.28 9.40 -3.12
CA VAL A 72 1.91 10.62 -2.40
C VAL A 72 1.58 10.33 -0.94
N ALA A 73 0.88 9.23 -0.65
CA ALA A 73 0.60 8.83 0.74
C ALA A 73 1.88 8.50 1.52
N LEU A 74 2.85 7.82 0.90
CA LEU A 74 4.17 7.57 1.52
C LEU A 74 4.94 8.88 1.73
N ALA A 75 4.95 9.77 0.73
CA ALA A 75 5.58 11.08 0.87
C ALA A 75 4.97 11.88 2.03
N TYR A 76 3.64 11.94 2.11
CA TYR A 76 2.95 12.61 3.22
C TYR A 76 3.18 11.92 4.55
N SER A 77 3.32 10.59 4.58
CA SER A 77 3.69 9.88 5.80
C SER A 77 5.03 10.35 6.34
N VAL A 78 6.04 10.45 5.47
CA VAL A 78 7.37 10.97 5.86
C VAL A 78 7.26 12.41 6.36
N MET A 79 6.52 13.27 5.64
CA MET A 79 6.35 14.68 6.02
C MET A 79 5.58 14.87 7.34
N LEU A 80 4.63 13.98 7.65
CA LEU A 80 3.86 13.98 8.89
C LEU A 80 4.69 13.49 10.09
N ILE A 81 5.72 12.68 9.88
CA ILE A 81 6.56 12.15 10.97
C ILE A 81 7.76 13.06 11.22
N GLU A 82 8.37 13.60 10.17
CA GLU A 82 9.55 14.47 10.30
C GLU A 82 9.18 15.78 11.03
N PRO A 83 9.73 16.06 12.22
CA PRO A 83 9.29 17.16 13.07
C PRO A 83 9.37 18.55 12.40
N HIS A 84 10.43 18.83 11.63
CA HIS A 84 10.64 20.14 11.02
C HIS A 84 9.67 20.41 9.87
N VAL A 85 9.37 19.40 9.04
CA VAL A 85 8.39 19.45 7.96
C VAL A 85 7.00 19.47 8.54
N LYS A 86 6.71 18.63 9.55
CA LYS A 86 5.43 18.60 10.26
C LYS A 86 5.07 19.98 10.79
N GLY A 87 5.97 20.60 11.56
CA GLY A 87 5.76 21.94 12.13
C GLY A 87 5.56 23.04 11.08
N ARG A 88 6.04 22.84 9.84
CA ARG A 88 5.87 23.79 8.73
C ARG A 88 4.57 23.58 7.95
N LEU A 89 4.18 22.34 7.68
CA LEU A 89 3.11 22.00 6.74
C LEU A 89 1.79 21.63 7.41
N PHE A 90 1.82 21.08 8.62
CA PHE A 90 0.65 20.53 9.30
C PHE A 90 0.43 21.14 10.68
N ASN A 91 -0.83 21.28 11.08
CA ASN A 91 -1.25 21.55 12.44
C ASN A 91 -0.90 20.37 13.35
N GLU A 92 -1.10 20.52 14.66
CA GLU A 92 -0.85 19.44 15.61
C GLU A 92 -1.60 18.16 15.25
N VAL A 93 -0.86 17.05 15.28
CA VAL A 93 -1.31 15.69 14.95
C VAL A 93 -1.14 14.85 16.21
N ASN A 94 -2.21 14.18 16.62
CA ASN A 94 -2.16 13.30 17.80
C ASN A 94 -1.37 12.03 17.49
N ILE A 95 -0.75 11.41 18.50
CA ILE A 95 -0.06 10.12 18.36
C ILE A 95 -0.95 9.01 17.78
N ASN A 96 -2.25 9.02 18.10
CA ASN A 96 -3.22 8.07 17.56
C ASN A 96 -3.45 8.27 16.05
N GLU A 97 -3.35 9.51 15.57
CA GLU A 97 -3.46 9.82 14.14
C GLU A 97 -2.16 9.48 13.42
N LEU A 98 -1.01 9.69 14.09
CA LEU A 98 0.32 9.39 13.55
C LEU A 98 0.55 7.88 13.37
N SER A 99 -0.19 7.01 14.07
CA SER A 99 -0.08 5.56 13.90
C SER A 99 -0.38 5.12 12.46
N ILE A 100 -1.25 5.83 11.73
CA ILE A 100 -1.62 5.51 10.35
C ILE A 100 -0.42 5.67 9.39
N PRO A 101 0.20 6.86 9.24
CA PRO A 101 1.37 7.03 8.37
C PRO A 101 2.58 6.22 8.84
N VAL A 102 2.76 6.03 10.16
CA VAL A 102 3.83 5.17 10.70
C VAL A 102 3.62 3.72 10.27
N THR A 103 2.40 3.19 10.37
CA THR A 103 2.09 1.82 9.96
C THR A 103 2.31 1.64 8.47
N LEU A 104 1.84 2.59 7.65
CA LEU A 104 2.05 2.56 6.20
C LEU A 104 3.53 2.49 5.82
N LEU A 105 4.36 3.36 6.40
CA LEU A 105 5.81 3.34 6.17
C LEU A 105 6.47 2.09 6.71
N THR A 106 6.05 1.60 7.88
CA THR A 106 6.63 0.39 8.47
C THR A 106 6.39 -0.82 7.59
N ILE A 107 5.19 -0.99 7.05
CA ILE A 107 4.88 -2.07 6.12
C ILE A 107 5.72 -1.93 4.84
N TRP A 108 5.77 -0.74 4.25
CA TRP A 108 6.53 -0.51 3.02
C TRP A 108 8.04 -0.74 3.21
N LEU A 109 8.63 -0.27 4.31
CA LEU A 109 10.02 -0.51 4.66
C LEU A 109 10.28 -1.99 5.02
N GLY A 110 9.30 -2.67 5.60
CA GLY A 110 9.36 -4.12 5.85
C GLY A 110 9.50 -4.91 4.56
N PHE A 111 8.76 -4.55 3.50
CA PHE A 111 8.93 -5.17 2.19
C PHE A 111 10.30 -4.88 1.56
N TRP A 112 10.86 -3.68 1.75
CA TRP A 112 12.25 -3.41 1.35
C TRP A 112 13.26 -4.27 2.09
N LEU A 113 13.09 -4.44 3.40
CA LEU A 113 13.96 -5.30 4.19
C LEU A 113 13.93 -6.74 3.65
N ILE A 114 12.74 -7.28 3.40
CA ILE A 114 12.56 -8.61 2.81
C ILE A 114 13.23 -8.70 1.43
N TYR A 115 13.04 -7.69 0.57
CA TYR A 115 13.66 -7.62 -0.74
C TYR A 115 15.20 -7.65 -0.65
N PHE A 116 15.79 -6.89 0.28
CA PHE A 116 17.23 -6.87 0.51
C PHE A 116 17.78 -8.15 1.16
N LEU A 117 16.95 -8.90 1.89
CA LEU A 117 17.30 -10.21 2.44
C LEU A 117 17.31 -11.33 1.37
N GLY A 118 17.00 -11.00 0.11
CA GLY A 118 17.15 -11.90 -1.04
C GLY A 118 15.85 -12.45 -1.58
N ASP A 119 14.69 -12.08 -1.02
CA ASP A 119 13.40 -12.42 -1.60
C ASP A 119 12.99 -11.41 -2.67
N THR A 120 13.32 -11.73 -3.92
CA THR A 120 12.96 -10.93 -5.09
C THR A 120 11.60 -11.33 -5.66
N THR A 121 10.82 -12.20 -5.00
CA THR A 121 9.53 -12.70 -5.50
C THR A 121 8.33 -12.01 -4.87
N LEU A 122 8.46 -10.70 -4.66
CA LEU A 122 7.39 -9.88 -4.15
C LEU A 122 6.35 -9.62 -5.25
N TYR A 123 5.07 -9.89 -4.93
CA TYR A 123 3.98 -9.76 -5.89
C TYR A 123 3.17 -8.48 -5.66
N SER A 124 2.66 -7.89 -6.74
CA SER A 124 1.91 -6.63 -6.66
C SER A 124 0.60 -6.72 -5.87
N TYR A 125 0.03 -7.91 -5.63
CA TYR A 125 -1.14 -8.03 -4.75
C TYR A 125 -0.82 -7.76 -3.27
N TYR A 126 0.47 -7.80 -2.86
CA TYR A 126 0.88 -7.40 -1.50
C TYR A 126 0.53 -5.94 -1.20
N THR A 127 0.32 -5.13 -2.25
CA THR A 127 -0.14 -3.76 -2.06
C THR A 127 -1.56 -3.66 -1.50
N MET A 128 -2.35 -4.75 -1.46
CA MET A 128 -3.64 -4.77 -0.77
C MET A 128 -3.51 -4.35 0.70
N GLN A 129 -2.36 -4.60 1.33
CA GLN A 129 -2.09 -4.13 2.70
C GLN A 129 -2.14 -2.60 2.83
N PHE A 130 -1.88 -1.88 1.74
CA PHE A 130 -1.93 -0.41 1.71
C PHE A 130 -3.35 0.14 1.48
N ALA A 131 -4.30 -0.69 1.05
CA ALA A 131 -5.59 -0.24 0.52
C ALA A 131 -6.40 0.62 1.51
N ALA A 132 -6.36 0.29 2.80
CA ALA A 132 -7.01 1.09 3.83
C ALA A 132 -6.13 2.26 4.32
N LEU A 133 -4.81 2.08 4.39
CA LEU A 133 -3.89 3.04 5.00
C LEU A 133 -3.62 4.26 4.12
N VAL A 134 -3.59 4.07 2.80
CA VAL A 134 -3.37 5.14 1.81
C VAL A 134 -4.45 6.22 1.88
N PRO A 135 -5.75 5.92 1.70
CA PRO A 135 -6.78 6.96 1.75
C PRO A 135 -6.84 7.63 3.12
N LEU A 136 -6.64 6.89 4.21
CA LEU A 136 -6.59 7.46 5.56
C LEU A 136 -5.43 8.45 5.73
N THR A 137 -4.25 8.11 5.21
CA THR A 137 -3.07 9.00 5.24
C THR A 137 -3.32 10.27 4.43
N LEU A 138 -3.89 10.14 3.23
CA LEU A 138 -4.22 11.29 2.38
C LEU A 138 -5.24 12.21 3.06
N VAL A 139 -6.30 11.64 3.65
CA VAL A 139 -7.32 12.40 4.38
C VAL A 139 -6.72 13.10 5.61
N LEU A 140 -5.87 12.41 6.37
CA LEU A 140 -5.18 12.99 7.52
C LEU A 140 -4.27 14.16 7.10
N ALA A 141 -3.48 13.99 6.05
CA ALA A 141 -2.63 15.05 5.52
C ALA A 141 -3.46 16.27 5.11
N MET A 142 -4.57 16.07 4.39
CA MET A 142 -5.46 17.15 3.98
C MET A 142 -6.17 17.84 5.15
N SER A 143 -6.60 17.08 6.17
CA SER A 143 -7.31 17.62 7.32
C SER A 143 -6.39 18.43 8.24
N ARG A 144 -5.12 17.99 8.38
CA ARG A 144 -4.12 18.64 9.21
C ARG A 144 -3.31 19.70 8.48
N ALA A 145 -3.41 19.83 7.16
CA ALA A 145 -2.64 20.83 6.42
C ALA A 145 -2.93 22.27 6.90
N LYS A 146 -1.87 23.03 7.14
CA LYS A 146 -1.97 24.47 7.46
C LYS A 146 -2.56 25.24 6.28
N PRO A 147 -3.25 26.37 6.51
CA PRO A 147 -3.90 27.13 5.43
C PRO A 147 -2.99 27.44 4.23
N LYS A 148 -1.74 27.80 4.49
CA LYS A 148 -0.74 28.12 3.44
C LYS A 148 -0.27 26.90 2.63
N ALA A 149 -0.33 25.70 3.21
CA ALA A 149 0.10 24.45 2.56
C ALA A 149 -1.07 23.64 1.99
N LYS A 150 -2.30 23.90 2.45
CA LYS A 150 -3.49 23.07 2.18
C LYS A 150 -3.75 22.87 0.69
N ILE A 151 -3.65 23.93 -0.12
CA ILE A 151 -3.87 23.82 -1.56
C ILE A 151 -2.84 22.90 -2.23
N TRP A 152 -1.57 22.99 -1.82
CA TRP A 152 -0.49 22.15 -2.35
C TRP A 152 -0.66 20.68 -1.93
N ILE A 153 -1.08 20.44 -0.68
CA ILE A 153 -1.36 19.09 -0.19
C ILE A 153 -2.51 18.45 -0.97
N ILE A 154 -3.57 19.21 -1.25
CA ILE A 154 -4.71 18.74 -2.06
C ILE A 154 -4.28 18.46 -3.49
N LEU A 155 -3.55 19.39 -4.12
CA LEU A 155 -3.08 19.23 -5.50
C LEU A 155 -2.16 18.01 -5.64
N GLY A 156 -1.25 17.77 -4.67
CA GLY A 156 -0.42 16.58 -4.67
C GLY A 156 -1.23 15.29 -4.57
N ALA A 157 -2.25 15.25 -3.71
CA ALA A 157 -3.15 14.09 -3.60
C ALA A 157 -3.92 13.84 -4.90
N ILE A 158 -4.49 14.90 -5.50
CA ILE A 158 -5.20 14.82 -6.78
C ILE A 158 -4.26 14.33 -7.89
N ALA A 159 -3.05 14.89 -7.98
CA ALA A 159 -2.08 14.49 -8.99
C ALA A 159 -1.73 12.99 -8.89
N GLY A 160 -1.52 12.48 -7.67
CA GLY A 160 -1.27 11.06 -7.44
C GLY A 160 -2.44 10.18 -7.85
N VAL A 161 -3.68 10.57 -7.53
CA VAL A 161 -4.89 9.83 -7.92
C VAL A 161 -5.09 9.85 -9.44
N VAL A 162 -4.95 11.01 -10.08
CA VAL A 162 -5.08 11.16 -11.55
C VAL A 162 -4.03 10.33 -12.26
N TYR A 163 -2.79 10.32 -11.77
CA TYR A 163 -1.74 9.45 -12.30
C TYR A 163 -2.17 7.98 -12.21
N GLY A 164 -2.62 7.52 -11.05
CA GLY A 164 -3.09 6.14 -10.85
C GLY A 164 -4.20 5.74 -11.81
N ILE A 165 -5.20 6.60 -11.97
CA ILE A 165 -6.30 6.40 -12.93
C ILE A 165 -5.76 6.33 -14.35
N SER A 166 -4.82 7.20 -14.74
CA SER A 166 -4.24 7.19 -16.08
C SER A 166 -3.48 5.89 -16.40
N VAL A 167 -2.76 5.34 -15.43
CA VAL A 167 -2.04 4.07 -15.57
C VAL A 167 -3.02 2.91 -15.76
N GLN A 168 -4.05 2.86 -14.91
CA GLN A 168 -5.10 1.85 -15.01
C GLN A 168 -5.89 1.95 -16.33
N TRP A 169 -6.19 3.17 -16.78
CA TRP A 169 -6.86 3.42 -18.06
C TRP A 169 -6.03 2.93 -19.25
N ARG A 170 -4.72 3.19 -19.25
CA ARG A 170 -3.81 2.70 -20.31
C ARG A 170 -3.84 1.19 -20.41
N ILE A 171 -3.84 0.50 -19.28
CA ILE A 171 -3.92 -0.97 -19.20
C ILE A 171 -5.28 -1.44 -19.74
N LEU A 172 -6.39 -0.87 -19.27
CA LEU A 172 -7.74 -1.21 -19.74
C LEU A 172 -7.88 -0.98 -21.26
N HIS A 173 -7.41 0.15 -21.77
CA HIS A 173 -7.47 0.48 -23.19
C HIS A 173 -6.65 -0.51 -24.03
N SER A 174 -5.45 -0.90 -23.57
CA SER A 174 -4.64 -1.92 -24.25
C SER A 174 -5.35 -3.28 -24.32
N LEU A 175 -6.09 -3.66 -23.27
CA LEU A 175 -6.89 -4.87 -23.24
C LEU A 175 -8.05 -4.82 -24.24
N ILE A 176 -8.77 -3.69 -24.29
CA ILE A 176 -9.87 -3.50 -25.24
C ILE A 176 -9.37 -3.68 -26.68
N ILE A 177 -8.24 -3.06 -27.04
CA ILE A 177 -7.63 -3.22 -28.38
C ILE A 177 -7.25 -4.68 -28.65
N SER A 178 -6.75 -5.41 -27.66
CA SER A 178 -6.32 -6.81 -27.86
C SER A 178 -7.48 -7.80 -28.08
N ILE A 179 -8.70 -7.42 -27.72
CA ILE A 179 -9.90 -8.27 -27.78
C ILE A 179 -10.82 -7.89 -28.97
N ALA A 180 -10.69 -6.67 -29.48
CA ALA A 180 -11.43 -6.15 -30.64
C ALA A 180 -10.80 -6.58 -31.97
#